data_AF-A0A9D8MBY5-F1
#
_entry.id   AF-A0A9D8MBY5-F1
#
_cell.length_a   1.000
_cell.length_b   1.000
_cell.length_c   1.000
_cell.angle_alpha   90.00
_cell.angle_beta   90.00
_cell.angle_gamma   90.00
#
_symmetry.space_group_name_H-M   'P 1'
#
loop_
_entity.id
_entity.type
_entity.pdbx_description
1 polymer ?
#
loop_
_entity_poly.entity_id
_entity_poly.type
_entity_poly.pdbx_seq_one_letter_code
_entity_poly.pdbx_strand_id
1 'polypeptide(L)'
;MNVSQEAGFKDVTSKHWAFEAINFAKAAGIMTGYEDLTFKPNQELTRAQTVKIINLLFKRGPLTNVETPTFVDVPKNHWSFGEVEEAVRTHDILLDGNR
;
A
#
# COMPACT_ATOMS: atom_id res chain seq x y z
N MET A 1 1.90 28.10 -4.56
CA MET A 1 2.58 26.84 -4.18
C MET A 1 3.00 26.15 -5.47
N ASN A 2 4.30 25.91 -5.68
CA ASN A 2 4.77 25.17 -6.86
C ASN A 2 4.39 23.71 -6.69
N VAL A 3 3.34 23.28 -7.38
CA VAL A 3 3.04 21.85 -7.52
C VAL A 3 4.07 21.34 -8.53
N SER A 4 5.16 20.75 -8.04
CA SER A 4 6.10 20.01 -8.89
C SER A 4 5.29 18.93 -9.61
N GLN A 5 5.20 19.04 -10.92
CA GLN A 5 4.61 18.04 -11.81
C GLN A 5 5.16 16.67 -11.41
N GLU A 6 4.32 15.80 -10.82
CA GLU A 6 4.77 14.47 -10.44
C GLU A 6 5.12 13.72 -11.73
N ALA A 7 6.42 13.58 -11.99
CA ALA A 7 6.92 12.79 -13.09
C ALA A 7 6.34 11.36 -12.97
N GLY A 8 5.66 10.89 -14.03
CA GLY A 8 5.17 9.53 -14.12
C GLY A 8 6.29 8.50 -14.02
N PHE A 9 5.93 7.23 -13.90
CA PHE A 9 6.92 6.15 -13.87
C PHE A 9 7.52 5.90 -15.26
N LYS A 10 8.83 5.64 -15.33
CA LYS A 10 9.58 5.44 -16.59
C LYS A 10 9.08 4.25 -17.40
N ASP A 11 8.52 3.25 -16.72
CA ASP A 11 8.04 1.99 -17.29
C ASP A 11 6.51 1.94 -17.46
N VAL A 12 5.83 3.08 -17.26
CA VAL A 12 4.37 3.19 -17.45
C VAL A 12 4.08 4.36 -18.40
N THR A 13 3.88 4.03 -19.67
CA THR A 13 3.50 5.04 -20.68
C THR A 13 2.02 5.40 -20.57
N SER A 14 1.63 6.57 -21.10
CA SER A 14 0.23 7.01 -21.16
C SER A 14 -0.71 6.11 -21.98
N LYS A 15 -0.14 5.19 -22.77
CA LYS A 15 -0.90 4.16 -23.52
C LYS A 15 -1.11 2.87 -22.73
N HIS A 16 -0.45 2.72 -21.58
CA HIS A 16 -0.62 1.54 -20.73
C HIS A 16 -2.05 1.55 -20.15
N TRP A 17 -2.76 0.44 -20.24
CA TRP A 17 -4.17 0.35 -19.82
C TRP A 17 -4.39 0.78 -18.35
N ALA A 18 -3.39 0.53 -17.49
CA ALA A 18 -3.42 0.87 -16.07
C ALA A 18 -2.87 2.27 -15.74
N PHE A 19 -2.48 3.09 -16.74
CA PHE A 19 -1.80 4.36 -16.51
C PHE A 19 -2.55 5.27 -15.52
N GLU A 20 -3.86 5.46 -15.72
CA GLU A 20 -4.69 6.30 -14.84
C GLU A 20 -4.80 5.71 -13.42
N ALA A 21 -5.00 4.39 -13.31
CA ALA A 21 -5.08 3.72 -12.01
C ALA A 21 -3.76 3.82 -11.22
N ILE A 22 -2.63 3.70 -11.91
CA ILE A 22 -1.29 3.81 -11.33
C ILE A 22 -1.03 5.24 -10.84
N ASN A 23 -1.38 6.25 -11.64
CA ASN A 23 -1.23 7.65 -11.24
C ASN A 23 -2.14 8.00 -10.05
N PHE A 24 -3.37 7.47 -10.02
CA PHE A 24 -4.26 7.63 -8.88
C PHE A 24 -3.66 6.99 -7.62
N ALA A 25 -3.21 5.74 -7.69
CA ALA A 25 -2.62 5.03 -6.55
C ALA A 25 -1.37 5.75 -6.01
N LYS A 26 -0.56 6.34 -6.91
CA LYS A 26 0.59 7.18 -6.54
C LYS A 26 0.16 8.45 -5.83
N ALA A 27 -0.75 9.22 -6.43
CA ALA A 27 -1.24 10.48 -5.86
C ALA A 27 -1.94 10.28 -4.50
N ALA A 28 -2.58 9.12 -4.31
CA ALA A 28 -3.20 8.73 -3.05
C ALA A 28 -2.20 8.20 -1.99
N GLY A 29 -0.92 8.02 -2.35
CA GLY A 29 0.10 7.45 -1.46
C GLY A 29 -0.06 5.96 -1.19
N ILE A 30 -0.88 5.25 -1.96
CA ILE A 30 -1.15 3.82 -1.81
C ILE A 30 -0.01 2.99 -2.40
N MET A 31 0.56 3.44 -3.53
CA MET A 31 1.71 2.81 -4.19
C MET A 31 2.65 3.87 -4.77
N THR A 32 3.87 3.98 -4.24
CA THR A 32 4.82 5.03 -4.63
C THR A 32 5.86 4.58 -5.67
N GLY A 33 5.85 3.31 -6.06
CA GLY A 33 6.87 2.70 -6.93
C GLY A 33 8.22 2.56 -6.23
N TYR A 34 9.29 2.57 -7.03
CA TYR A 34 10.66 2.32 -6.60
C TYR A 34 11.56 3.56 -6.78
N GLU A 35 12.71 3.57 -6.10
CA GLU A 35 13.68 4.67 -6.13
C GLU A 35 14.22 4.98 -7.53
N ASP A 36 14.23 4.00 -8.43
CA ASP A 36 14.68 4.13 -9.82
C ASP A 36 13.65 4.80 -10.76
N LEU A 37 12.51 5.24 -10.21
CA LEU A 37 11.34 5.80 -10.90
C LEU A 37 10.56 4.78 -11.75
N THR A 38 10.56 3.51 -11.35
CA THR A 38 9.70 2.47 -11.94
C THR A 38 8.49 2.13 -11.06
N PHE A 39 7.42 1.63 -11.67
CA PHE A 39 6.27 1.05 -10.98
C PHE A 39 6.27 -0.49 -11.03
N LYS A 40 6.83 -1.06 -12.10
CA LYS A 40 6.86 -2.48 -12.43
C LYS A 40 5.46 -3.09 -12.57
N PRO A 41 4.64 -2.60 -13.52
CA PRO A 41 3.20 -2.92 -13.60
C PRO A 41 2.88 -4.40 -13.83
N ASN A 42 3.84 -5.18 -14.33
CA ASN A 42 3.70 -6.62 -14.60
C ASN A 42 4.43 -7.49 -13.57
N GLN A 43 5.06 -6.90 -12.55
CA GLN A 43 5.73 -7.66 -11.51
C GLN A 43 4.69 -8.15 -10.50
N GLU A 44 4.76 -9.43 -10.14
CA GLU A 44 3.91 -9.99 -9.09
C GLU A 44 4.19 -9.33 -7.74
N LEU A 45 3.11 -9.14 -6.97
CA LEU A 45 3.20 -8.69 -5.60
C LEU A 45 3.34 -9.88 -4.65
N THR A 46 4.20 -9.73 -3.65
CA THR A 46 4.22 -10.64 -2.50
C THR A 46 2.96 -10.46 -1.64
N ARG A 47 2.64 -11.47 -0.83
CA ARG A 47 1.56 -11.38 0.17
C ARG A 47 1.74 -10.19 1.12
N ALA A 48 2.97 -9.96 1.58
CA ALA A 48 3.29 -8.86 2.49
C ALA A 48 3.08 -7.47 1.84
N GLN A 49 3.47 -7.30 0.57
CA GLN A 49 3.20 -6.05 -0.17
C GLN A 49 1.70 -5.84 -0.38
N THR A 50 0.97 -6.91 -0.72
CA THR A 50 -0.48 -6.86 -0.90
C THR A 50 -1.19 -6.39 0.37
N VAL A 51 -0.81 -6.94 1.53
CA VAL A 51 -1.36 -6.53 2.82
C VAL A 51 -1.10 -5.04 3.10
N LYS A 52 0.14 -4.57 2.89
CA LYS A 52 0.48 -3.14 3.05
C LYS A 52 -0.38 -2.24 2.16
N ILE A 53 -0.59 -2.62 0.90
CA ILE A 53 -1.42 -1.85 -0.05
C ILE A 53 -2.87 -1.77 0.44
N ILE A 54 -3.42 -2.89 0.93
CA ILE A 54 -4.79 -2.93 1.48
C ILE A 54 -4.92 -2.07 2.73
N ASN A 55 -3.94 -2.11 3.64
CA ASN A 55 -3.93 -1.26 4.83
C ASN A 55 -3.94 0.22 4.44
N LEU A 56 -3.08 0.64 3.51
CA LEU A 56 -3.05 2.02 3.02
C LEU A 56 -4.37 2.43 2.35
N LEU A 57 -4.98 1.55 1.54
CA LEU A 57 -6.27 1.81 0.90
C LEU A 57 -7.37 2.11 1.92
N PHE A 58 -7.39 1.38 3.04
CA PHE A 58 -8.34 1.60 4.13
C PHE A 58 -7.86 2.59 5.19
N LYS A 59 -6.74 3.29 4.95
CA LYS A 59 -6.10 4.24 5.89
C LYS A 59 -5.80 3.61 7.26
N ARG A 60 -5.42 2.34 7.25
CA ARG A 60 -4.94 1.58 8.39
C ARG A 60 -3.41 1.69 8.45
N GLY A 61 -2.87 1.66 9.65
CA GLY A 61 -1.43 1.67 9.88
C GLY A 61 -0.93 0.28 10.22
N PRO A 62 0.38 0.01 10.10
CA PRO A 62 0.93 -1.17 10.74
C PRO A 62 0.61 -1.11 12.23
N LEU A 63 0.13 -2.22 12.78
CA LEU A 63 -0.16 -2.32 14.20
C LEU A 63 1.15 -2.24 14.99
N THR A 64 1.19 -1.33 15.97
CA THR A 64 2.35 -1.15 16.86
C THR A 64 2.10 -1.80 18.21
N ASN A 65 3.17 -2.02 18.99
CA ASN A 65 3.09 -2.56 20.36
C ASN A 65 2.51 -3.98 20.46
N VAL A 66 2.69 -4.80 19.42
CA VAL A 66 2.39 -6.24 19.46
C VAL A 66 3.61 -6.99 19.96
N GLU A 67 3.48 -7.66 21.10
CA GLU A 67 4.61 -8.38 21.74
C GLU A 67 4.75 -9.82 21.27
N THR A 68 3.64 -10.49 20.97
CA THR A 68 3.64 -11.88 20.52
C THR A 68 3.18 -11.96 19.08
N PRO A 69 4.00 -12.47 18.15
CA PRO A 69 3.58 -12.69 16.77
C PRO A 69 2.38 -13.64 16.70
N THR A 70 1.37 -13.25 15.92
CA THR A 70 0.24 -14.11 15.58
C THR A 70 0.69 -15.26 14.68
N PHE A 71 1.69 -15.01 13.82
CA PHE A 71 2.22 -16.00 12.87
C PHE A 71 3.70 -16.28 13.14
N VAL A 72 4.06 -17.56 13.20
CA VAL A 72 5.44 -17.99 13.49
C VAL A 72 6.43 -17.68 12.37
N ASP A 73 5.95 -17.51 11.14
CA ASP A 73 6.73 -17.20 9.95
C ASP A 73 6.86 -15.69 9.66
N VAL A 74 6.29 -14.83 10.53
CA VAL A 74 6.41 -13.37 10.45
C VAL A 74 6.97 -12.84 11.78
N PRO A 75 8.29 -12.91 11.99
CA PRO A 75 8.91 -12.45 13.24
C PRO A 75 8.81 -10.93 13.40
N LYS A 76 8.89 -10.44 14.65
CA LYS A 76 8.76 -9.01 15.02
C LYS A 76 9.73 -8.08 14.28
N ASN A 77 10.89 -8.60 13.86
CA ASN A 77 11.89 -7.84 13.10
C ASN A 77 11.67 -7.84 11.58
N HIS A 78 10.65 -8.54 11.07
CA HIS A 78 10.29 -8.50 9.66
C HIS A 78 9.59 -7.17 9.34
N TRP A 79 9.93 -6.56 8.20
CA TRP A 79 9.42 -5.23 7.82
C TRP A 79 7.88 -5.15 7.76
N SER A 80 7.21 -6.26 7.45
CA SER A 80 5.75 -6.33 7.33
C SER A 80 5.05 -6.80 8.60
N PHE A 81 5.76 -6.96 9.72
CA PHE A 81 5.19 -7.50 10.95
C PHE A 81 3.92 -6.75 11.37
N GLY A 82 4.00 -5.44 11.56
CA GLY A 82 2.85 -4.63 11.94
C GLY A 82 1.74 -4.61 10.88
N GLU A 83 2.09 -4.68 9.59
CA GLU A 83 1.12 -4.74 8.49
C GLU A 83 0.28 -6.03 8.55
N VAL A 84 0.94 -7.16 8.81
CA VAL A 84 0.30 -8.47 8.95
C VAL A 84 -0.54 -8.53 10.22
N GLU A 85 -0.02 -8.03 11.34
CA GLU A 85 -0.76 -7.99 12.60
C GLU A 85 -2.02 -7.12 12.49
N GLU A 86 -1.95 -5.98 11.79
CA GLU A 86 -3.11 -5.12 11.52
C GLU A 86 -4.18 -5.85 10.70
N ALA A 87 -3.76 -6.51 9.61
CA ALA A 87 -4.68 -7.11 8.65
C ALA A 87 -5.51 -8.27 9.23
N VAL A 88 -5.06 -8.87 10.33
CA VAL A 88 -5.77 -9.95 11.02
C VAL A 88 -6.59 -9.49 12.21
N ARG A 89 -6.62 -8.19 12.50
CA ARG A 89 -7.56 -7.63 13.48
C ARG A 89 -8.93 -7.39 12.84
N THR A 90 -9.97 -7.69 13.61
CA THR A 90 -11.34 -7.37 13.22
C THR A 90 -11.54 -5.86 13.31
N HIS A 91 -12.19 -5.30 12.29
CA HIS A 91 -12.48 -3.88 12.19
C HIS A 91 -13.95 -3.69 11.84
N ASP A 92 -14.63 -2.83 12.59
CA ASP A 92 -16.00 -2.42 12.28
C ASP A 92 -15.98 -1.08 11.52
N ILE A 93 -16.78 -0.99 10.46
CA ILE A 93 -16.99 0.26 9.73
C ILE A 93 -18.31 0.84 10.21
N LEU A 94 -18.23 1.97 10.90
CA LEU A 94 -19.40 2.79 11.19
C LEU A 94 -19.61 3.74 10.00
N LEU A 95 -20.69 3.49 9.24
CA LEU A 95 -21.13 4.41 8.20
C LEU A 95 -21.97 5.49 8.87
N ASP A 96 -21.41 6.68 9.05
CA ASP A 96 -22.15 7.84 9.52
C ASP A 96 -23.30 8.08 8.53
N GLY A 97 -24.54 7.95 9.00
CA GLY A 97 -25.75 7.79 8.19
C GLY A 97 -26.20 8.98 7.35
N ASN A 98 -25.32 9.90 6.95
CA ASN A 98 -25.67 11.01 6.07
C ASN A 98 -25.05 10.82 4.68
N ARG A 99 -25.89 10.32 3.76
CA ARG A 99 -25.74 10.50 2.31
C ARG A 99 -26.40 11.80 1.89
#